data_AF-A0A536ZYZ1-F1
#
_entry.id   AF-A0A536ZYZ1-F1
#
_cell.length_a   1.000
_cell.length_b   1.000
_cell.length_c   1.000
_cell.angle_alpha   90.00
_cell.angle_beta   90.00
_cell.angle_gamma   90.00
#
_symmetry.space_group_name_H-M   'P 1'
#
loop_
_entity.id
_entity.type
_entity.pdbx_description
1 polymer ?
#
loop_
_entity_poly.entity_id
_entity_poly.type
_entity_poly.pdbx_seq_one_letter_code
_entity_poly.pdbx_strand_id
1 'polypeptide(L)' 'MDSSATLKALAALAQDTRLALFRLLVEQGPAGLTPGKITEVLDVPPATLSFHLKELANAGLIRARQESRF' A
#
# COMPACT_ATOMS: atom_id res chain seq x y z
N MET A 1 -8.58 12.79 11.86
CA MET A 1 -9.19 12.29 10.62
C MET A 1 -10.67 12.54 10.76
N ASP A 2 -11.32 13.19 9.79
CA ASP A 2 -12.79 13.34 9.82
C ASP A 2 -13.47 12.03 9.38
N SER A 3 -14.79 11.96 9.52
CA SER A 3 -15.56 10.76 9.20
C SER A 3 -15.43 10.34 7.74
N SER A 4 -15.32 11.30 6.80
CA SER A 4 -15.22 11.02 5.37
C SER A 4 -13.87 10.37 5.04
N ALA A 5 -12.78 10.93 5.56
CA ALA A 5 -11.45 10.36 5.41
C ALA A 5 -11.38 8.95 6.04
N THR A 6 -11.98 8.77 7.22
CA THR A 6 -12.02 7.47 7.91
C THR A 6 -12.76 6.42 7.08
N LEU A 7 -13.94 6.76 6.55
CA LEU A 7 -14.70 5.86 5.67
C LEU A 7 -13.92 5.52 4.39
N LYS A 8 -13.21 6.48 3.80
CA LYS A 8 -12.35 6.24 2.64
C LYS A 8 -11.22 5.25 2.94
N ALA A 9 -10.58 5.39 4.09
CA ALA A 9 -9.53 4.48 4.55
C ALA A 9 -10.08 3.06 4.75
N LEU A 10 -11.22 2.93 5.45
CA LEU A 10 -11.87 1.64 5.67
C LEU A 10 -12.30 0.98 4.36
N ALA A 11 -12.88 1.75 3.42
CA ALA A 11 -13.26 1.25 2.10
C ALA A 11 -12.03 0.77 1.28
N ALA A 12 -10.91 1.48 1.37
CA ALA A 12 -9.66 1.02 0.76
C ALA A 12 -9.15 -0.28 1.39
N LEU A 13 -9.26 -0.44 2.71
CA LEU A 13 -8.85 -1.67 3.41
C LEU A 13 -9.82 -2.84 3.24
N ALA A 14 -11.06 -2.61 2.82
CA ALA A 14 -12.08 -3.64 2.57
C ALA A 14 -11.85 -4.41 1.24
N GLN A 15 -10.60 -4.79 0.97
CA GLN A 15 -10.21 -5.68 -0.11
C GLN A 15 -8.94 -6.43 0.29
N ASP A 16 -8.94 -7.75 0.07
CA ASP A 16 -7.94 -8.67 0.65
C ASP A 16 -6.50 -8.31 0.32
N THR A 17 -6.20 -8.02 -0.95
CA THR A 17 -4.86 -7.66 -1.41
C THR A 17 -4.37 -6.35 -0.78
N ARG A 18 -5.24 -5.34 -0.67
CA ARG A 18 -4.90 -4.06 -0.04
C ARG A 18 -4.70 -4.19 1.46
N LEU A 19 -5.49 -5.01 2.13
CA LEU A 19 -5.29 -5.30 3.55
C LEU A 19 -3.96 -6.03 3.78
N ALA A 20 -3.67 -7.06 2.98
CA ALA A 20 -2.41 -7.79 3.06
C ALA A 20 -1.19 -6.88 2.80
N LEU A 21 -1.28 -6.03 1.78
CA LEU A 21 -0.25 -5.03 1.46
C LEU A 21 -0.05 -4.04 2.59
N PHE A 22 -1.13 -3.45 3.11
CA PHE A 22 -1.05 -2.51 4.22
C PHE A 22 -0.42 -3.15 5.45
N ARG A 23 -0.81 -4.38 5.82
CA ARG A 23 -0.22 -5.12 6.95
C ARG A 23 1.27 -5.40 6.74
N LEU A 24 1.66 -5.84 5.55
CA LEU A 24 3.07 -6.05 5.21
C LEU A 24 3.87 -4.76 5.40
N LEU A 25 3.36 -3.62 4.94
CA LEU A 25 4.05 -2.33 5.12
C LEU A 25 4.08 -1.86 6.57
N VAL A 26 3.04 -2.14 7.36
CA VAL A 26 3.03 -1.86 8.81
C VAL A 26 4.13 -2.64 9.53
N GLU A 27 4.33 -3.92 9.19
CA GLU A 27 5.39 -4.76 9.76
C GLU A 27 6.79 -4.24 9.41
N GLN A 28 6.97 -3.68 8.20
CA GLN A 28 8.25 -3.11 7.74
C GLN A 28 8.50 -1.70 8.30
N GLY A 29 7.44 -1.01 8.71
CA GLY A 29 7.52 0.32 9.30
C GLY A 29 8.14 1.36 8.35
N PRO A 30 8.87 2.36 8.89
CA PRO A 30 9.42 3.48 8.11
C PRO A 30 10.43 3.09 7.02
N ALA A 31 11.01 1.89 7.10
CA ALA A 31 11.90 1.38 6.05
C ALA A 31 11.14 1.17 4.72
N GLY A 32 9.88 0.77 4.81
CA GLY A 32 9.04 0.43 3.66
C GLY A 32 9.59 -0.74 2.85
N LEU A 33 9.03 -0.94 1.66
CA LEU A 33 9.49 -1.94 0.71
C LEU A 33 9.46 -1.40 -0.72
N THR A 34 10.30 -1.98 -1.57
CA THR A 34 10.20 -1.75 -3.01
C THR A 34 9.02 -2.52 -3.60
N PRO A 35 8.38 -2.03 -4.68
CA PRO A 35 7.30 -2.76 -5.33
C PRO A 35 7.67 -4.19 -5.74
N GLY A 36 8.92 -4.41 -6.19
CA GLY A 36 9.41 -5.74 -6.55
C GLY A 36 9.36 -6.73 -5.37
N LYS A 37 9.79 -6.30 -4.18
CA LYS A 37 9.72 -7.14 -2.98
C LYS A 37 8.29 -7.40 -2.53
N ILE A 38 7.39 -6.44 -2.71
CA ILE A 38 5.97 -6.65 -2.40
C ILE A 38 5.35 -7.68 -3.35
N THR A 39 5.66 -7.62 -4.66
CA THR A 39 5.23 -8.65 -5.62
C THR A 39 5.76 -10.03 -5.26
N GLU A 40 7.03 -10.16 -4.85
CA GLU A 40 7.60 -11.44 -4.43
C GLU A 40 6.90 -12.01 -3.18
N VAL A 41 6.58 -11.18 -2.19
CA VAL A 41 6.00 -11.63 -0.91
C VAL A 41 4.51 -11.96 -1.03
N LEU A 42 3.74 -11.17 -1.78
CA LEU A 42 2.29 -11.29 -1.85
C LEU A 42 1.80 -12.06 -3.09
N ASP A 43 2.70 -12.45 -4.00
CA ASP A 43 2.38 -13.10 -5.28
C ASP A 43 1.34 -12.32 -6.11
N VAL A 44 1.53 -10.99 -6.20
CA VAL A 44 0.62 -10.08 -6.90
C VAL A 44 1.27 -9.56 -8.18
N PRO A 45 0.60 -9.67 -9.35
CA PRO A 45 1.11 -9.12 -10.61
C PRO A 45 1.43 -7.62 -10.51
N PRO A 46 2.52 -7.13 -11.15
CA PRO A 46 2.96 -5.73 -11.00
C PRO A 46 1.91 -4.67 -11.35
N ALA A 47 1.09 -4.90 -12.37
CA ALA A 47 0.02 -3.98 -12.77
C ALA A 47 -1.07 -3.89 -11.68
N THR A 48 -1.48 -5.04 -11.15
CA THR A 48 -2.44 -5.15 -10.05
C THR A 48 -1.89 -4.52 -8.77
N LEU A 49 -0.63 -4.77 -8.45
CA LEU A 49 0.04 -4.14 -7.32
C LEU A 49 0.04 -2.61 -7.44
N SER A 50 0.39 -2.08 -8.61
CA SER A 50 0.41 -0.64 -8.87
C SER A 50 -0.96 0.01 -8.65
N PHE A 51 -2.04 -0.66 -9.08
CA PHE A 51 -3.40 -0.22 -8.80
C PHE A 51 -3.70 -0.19 -7.29
N HIS A 52 -3.39 -1.26 -6.56
CA HIS A 52 -3.64 -1.32 -5.12
C HIS A 52 -2.82 -0.30 -4.32
N LEU A 53 -1.55 -0.08 -4.68
CA LEU A 53 -0.70 0.96 -4.09
C LEU A 53 -1.29 2.36 -4.29
N LYS A 54 -1.79 2.65 -5.51
CA LYS A 54 -2.45 3.92 -5.81
C LYS A 54 -3.69 4.13 -4.96
N GLU A 55 -4.55 3.12 -4.82
CA GLU A 55 -5.75 3.20 -3.98
C GLU A 55 -5.43 3.45 -2.51
N LEU A 56 -4.43 2.76 -1.96
CA LEU A 56 -3.97 2.97 -0.58
C LEU A 56 -3.36 4.36 -0.38
N ALA A 57 -2.59 4.86 -1.35
CA ALA A 57 -2.02 6.22 -1.31
C ALA A 57 -3.12 7.28 -1.39
N ASN A 58 -4.12 7.10 -2.27
CA ASN A 58 -5.28 7.99 -2.38
C ASN A 58 -6.11 8.03 -1.10
N ALA A 59 -6.16 6.93 -0.34
CA ALA A 59 -6.80 6.85 0.97
C ALA A 59 -5.93 7.42 2.11
N GLY A 60 -4.71 7.86 1.82
CA GLY A 60 -3.78 8.41 2.82
C GLY A 60 -3.15 7.36 3.75
N LEU A 61 -3.25 6.07 3.40
CA LEU A 61 -2.77 4.96 4.23
C LEU A 61 -1.29 4.65 4.03
N ILE A 62 -0.75 4.98 2.86
CA ILE A 62 0.67 4.76 2.54
C ILE A 62 1.25 6.00 1.84
N ARG A 63 2.57 6.08 1.76
CA ARG A 63 3.28 7.09 0.98
C ARG A 63 4.33 6.42 0.11
N ALA A 64 4.44 6.87 -1.12
CA ALA A 64 5.56 6.51 -1.99
C ALA A 64 6.70 7.51 -1.75
N ARG A 65 7.94 7.01 -1.70
CA ARG A 65 9.15 7.84 -1.75
C ARG A 65 9.99 7.39 -2.93
N GLN A 66 10.57 8.34 -3.64
CA GLN A 66 11.63 8.02 -4.59
C GLN A 66 12.95 7.92 -3.83
N GLU A 67 13.62 6.79 -3.98
CA GLU A 67 14.94 6.56 -3.42
C GLU A 67 15.90 6.45 -4.60
N SER A 68 16.68 7.51 -4.82
CA SER A 68 17.64 7.58 -5.92
C SER A 68 18.81 6.65 -5.62
N ARG A 69 19.17 5.80 -6.58
CA ARG A 69 20.40 4.98 -6.53
C ARG A 69 21.43 5.61 -7.47
N PHE A 70 21.87 6.83 -7.16
CA PHE A 70 22.96 7.52 -7.86
C PHE A 70 23.78 8.29 -6.84
#